data_AF-A0AAV2A6B9-F1
#
_entry.id   AF-A0AAV2A6B9-F1
#
_cell.length_a   1.000
_cell.length_b   1.000
_cell.length_c   1.000
_cell.angle_alpha   90.00
_cell.angle_beta   90.00
_cell.angle_gamma   90.00
#
_symmetry.space_group_name_H-M   'P 1'
#
loop_
_entity.id
_entity.type
_entity.pdbx_description
1 polymer ?
#
loop_
_entity_poly.entity_id
_entity_poly.type
_entity_poly.pdbx_seq_one_letter_code
_entity_poly.pdbx_strand_id
1 'polypeptide(L)'
;MADTAPAGGRGGFRGGFGGGGRGGRGRGRGRGRGRGRGRGKEEKEWVPVTKLGRLVKDGKIKSLEEIYLFSLPIKECEIIDFFLGSNLKDDVMKIMPVQKQTRAGQRTRFKAIVAMGDHNGHVGLGVKCSKEVATAIRGAIMLAKLTIIPVRRGYWGNKIGSPHTVPCKVTGKCGSVVMRLIPAPRGTGIVSAPVPKKLLTMAGIEDCYTSARGSTATLGNFGNFIKTSFYNLEHLF
;
A
#
# COMPACT_ATOMS: atom_id res chain seq x y z
N MET A 1 -29.47 58.68 43.82
CA MET A 1 -30.29 59.90 43.68
C MET A 1 -29.82 60.66 42.45
N ALA A 2 -30.53 60.47 41.33
CA ALA A 2 -30.83 61.44 40.28
C ALA A 2 -31.74 60.72 39.27
N ASP A 3 -32.79 61.42 38.88
CA ASP A 3 -34.11 60.91 38.48
C ASP A 3 -34.29 60.40 37.05
N THR A 4 -35.46 59.79 36.88
CA THR A 4 -36.07 59.10 35.73
C THR A 4 -36.93 60.07 34.89
N ALA A 5 -37.05 59.90 33.55
CA ALA A 5 -38.28 60.08 32.73
C ALA A 5 -38.02 60.13 31.19
N PRO A 6 -39.03 59.83 30.31
CA PRO A 6 -38.81 59.00 29.11
C PRO A 6 -39.44 59.48 27.76
N ALA A 7 -39.32 58.60 26.74
CA ALA A 7 -40.26 58.25 25.65
C ALA A 7 -40.44 59.12 24.38
N GLY A 8 -40.30 58.44 23.22
CA GLY A 8 -41.36 58.36 22.19
C GLY A 8 -41.32 59.34 21.00
N GLY A 9 -41.33 58.78 19.77
CA GLY A 9 -41.67 59.56 18.56
C GLY A 9 -41.42 58.85 17.23
N ARG A 10 -42.36 58.02 16.76
CA ARG A 10 -42.47 57.58 15.35
C ARG A 10 -43.02 58.74 14.51
N GLY A 11 -42.43 59.01 13.35
CA GLY A 11 -43.00 59.89 12.33
C GLY A 11 -42.50 59.51 10.94
N GLY A 12 -43.39 58.99 10.11
CA GLY A 12 -43.10 58.63 8.73
C GLY A 12 -43.20 59.82 7.78
N PHE A 13 -42.48 59.76 6.66
CA PHE A 13 -42.80 60.49 5.44
C PHE A 13 -42.76 59.56 4.23
N ARG A 14 -43.75 59.78 3.36
CA ARG A 14 -44.28 58.90 2.34
C ARG A 14 -44.08 59.60 1.00
N GLY A 15 -43.47 58.92 0.03
CA GLY A 15 -43.91 58.91 -1.37
C GLY A 15 -43.30 59.88 -2.40
N GLY A 16 -42.73 59.29 -3.46
CA GLY A 16 -42.82 59.75 -4.87
C GLY A 16 -41.60 60.45 -5.44
N PHE A 17 -41.18 60.30 -6.71
CA PHE A 17 -41.59 59.49 -7.86
C PHE A 17 -40.49 59.61 -8.94
N GLY A 18 -40.31 58.57 -9.77
CA GLY A 18 -39.62 58.61 -11.07
C GLY A 18 -38.31 57.81 -11.11
N GLY A 19 -38.09 56.81 -11.96
CA GLY A 19 -38.85 56.26 -13.08
C GLY A 19 -37.83 55.55 -13.99
N GLY A 20 -38.00 54.25 -14.25
CA GLY A 20 -37.13 53.56 -15.22
C GLY A 20 -37.15 52.03 -15.15
N GLY A 21 -37.96 51.40 -16.00
CA GLY A 21 -37.60 50.11 -16.63
C GLY A 21 -38.11 48.83 -15.95
N ARG A 22 -39.36 48.45 -16.24
CA ARG A 22 -39.84 47.06 -16.14
C ARG A 22 -39.09 46.19 -17.16
N GLY A 23 -38.27 45.25 -16.69
CA GLY A 23 -37.76 44.10 -17.45
C GLY A 23 -38.10 42.81 -16.71
N GLY A 24 -38.97 42.00 -17.31
CA GLY A 24 -39.67 40.90 -16.67
C GLY A 24 -38.83 39.70 -16.22
N ARG A 25 -39.44 38.96 -15.30
CA ARG A 25 -39.02 37.69 -14.70
C ARG A 25 -38.52 36.67 -15.74
N GLY A 26 -37.28 36.24 -15.55
CA GLY A 26 -36.74 34.99 -16.09
C GLY A 26 -36.01 34.21 -15.00
N ARG A 27 -36.75 33.53 -14.10
CA ARG A 27 -36.18 32.46 -13.26
C ARG A 27 -35.80 31.30 -14.19
N GLY A 28 -34.62 31.39 -14.79
CA GLY A 28 -33.99 30.33 -15.54
C GLY A 28 -33.69 29.18 -14.59
N ARG A 29 -34.50 28.12 -14.71
CA ARG A 29 -34.36 26.82 -14.05
C ARG A 29 -32.89 26.40 -14.01
N GLY A 30 -32.45 25.99 -12.83
CA GLY A 30 -31.16 25.35 -12.63
C GLY A 30 -30.96 24.25 -13.66
N ARG A 31 -30.01 24.46 -14.58
CA ARG A 31 -29.33 23.35 -15.23
C ARG A 31 -28.55 22.68 -14.11
N GLY A 32 -29.16 21.65 -13.53
CA GLY A 32 -28.45 20.70 -12.70
C GLY A 32 -27.16 20.38 -13.43
N ARG A 33 -26.03 20.74 -12.82
CA ARG A 33 -24.75 20.16 -13.17
C ARG A 33 -24.98 18.67 -12.99
N GLY A 34 -25.23 17.98 -14.11
CA GLY A 34 -25.36 16.55 -14.13
C GLY A 34 -24.20 16.03 -13.33
N ARG A 35 -24.50 15.35 -12.21
CA ARG A 35 -23.56 14.45 -11.57
C ARG A 35 -23.01 13.64 -12.72
N GLY A 36 -21.76 13.89 -13.09
CA GLY A 36 -21.10 13.19 -14.17
C GLY A 36 -21.34 11.73 -13.89
N ARG A 37 -22.18 11.10 -14.73
CA ARG A 37 -22.33 9.65 -14.78
C ARG A 37 -20.90 9.14 -14.75
N GLY A 38 -20.57 8.37 -13.72
CA GLY A 38 -19.25 7.83 -13.52
C GLY A 38 -18.78 7.31 -14.86
N ARG A 39 -17.81 8.00 -15.45
CA ARG A 39 -17.10 7.50 -16.61
C ARG A 39 -16.60 6.15 -16.12
N GLY A 40 -17.20 5.08 -16.62
CA GLY A 40 -16.75 3.73 -16.34
C GLY A 40 -15.24 3.78 -16.47
N LYS A 41 -14.52 3.24 -15.47
CA LYS A 41 -13.09 3.06 -15.61
C LYS A 41 -12.90 2.21 -16.86
N GLU A 42 -12.69 2.86 -18.00
CA GLU A 42 -12.00 2.24 -19.12
C GLU A 42 -10.70 1.76 -18.48
N GLU A 43 -10.55 0.45 -18.35
CA GLU A 43 -9.28 -0.15 -17.97
C GLU A 43 -8.29 0.31 -19.04
N LYS A 44 -7.52 1.34 -18.70
CA LYS A 44 -6.52 1.89 -19.59
C LYS A 44 -5.59 0.75 -19.94
N GLU A 45 -5.58 0.38 -21.21
CA GLU A 45 -4.62 -0.55 -21.74
C GLU A 45 -3.21 -0.07 -21.37
N TRP A 46 -2.40 -0.95 -20.77
CA TRP A 46 -1.05 -0.60 -20.33
C TRP A 46 -0.17 -0.29 -21.55
N VAL A 47 0.40 0.92 -21.58
CA VAL A 47 1.39 1.36 -22.56
C VAL A 47 2.77 1.35 -21.90
N PRO A 48 3.66 0.41 -22.25
CA PRO A 48 4.95 0.27 -21.58
C PRO A 48 5.89 1.41 -21.95
N VAL A 49 6.51 2.01 -20.95
CA VAL A 49 7.43 3.14 -21.13
C VAL A 49 8.87 2.65 -21.25
N THR A 50 9.23 1.67 -20.43
CA THR A 50 10.56 1.08 -20.31
C THR A 50 10.83 0.02 -21.37
N LYS A 51 12.13 -0.21 -21.65
CA LYS A 51 12.57 -1.31 -22.53
C LYS A 51 12.05 -2.65 -22.02
N LEU A 52 12.12 -2.89 -20.71
CA LEU A 52 11.63 -4.11 -20.09
C LEU A 52 10.11 -4.26 -20.26
N GLY A 53 9.33 -3.20 -20.01
CA GLY A 53 7.88 -3.23 -20.25
C GLY A 53 7.52 -3.59 -21.69
N ARG A 54 8.27 -3.08 -22.68
CA ARG A 54 8.07 -3.43 -24.10
C ARG A 54 8.40 -4.90 -24.36
N LEU A 55 9.51 -5.41 -23.83
CA LEU A 55 9.88 -6.83 -23.99
C LEU A 55 8.84 -7.77 -23.37
N VAL A 56 8.25 -7.39 -22.24
CA VAL A 56 7.17 -8.15 -21.59
C VAL A 56 5.89 -8.09 -22.42
N LYS A 57 5.47 -6.89 -22.87
CA LYS A 57 4.26 -6.72 -23.69
C LYS A 57 4.39 -7.43 -25.06
N ASP A 58 5.58 -7.43 -25.64
CA ASP A 58 5.90 -8.14 -26.89
C ASP A 58 5.93 -9.68 -26.72
N GLY A 59 5.85 -10.20 -25.49
CA GLY A 59 5.90 -11.64 -25.19
C GLY A 59 7.30 -12.27 -25.36
N LYS A 60 8.37 -11.45 -25.42
CA LYS A 60 9.76 -11.94 -25.50
C LYS A 60 10.21 -12.52 -24.17
N ILE A 61 9.79 -11.91 -23.07
CA ILE A 61 9.99 -12.42 -21.71
C ILE A 61 8.74 -13.21 -21.33
N LYS A 62 8.91 -14.51 -21.09
CA LYS A 62 7.78 -15.42 -20.82
C LYS A 62 7.47 -15.58 -19.34
N SER A 63 8.45 -15.34 -18.47
CA SER A 63 8.29 -15.53 -17.03
C SER A 63 8.98 -14.44 -16.22
N LEU A 64 8.48 -14.23 -15.00
CA LEU A 64 9.08 -13.33 -14.03
C LEU A 64 10.48 -13.81 -13.58
N GLU A 65 10.73 -15.11 -13.63
CA GLU A 65 12.02 -15.72 -13.26
C GLU A 65 13.16 -15.25 -14.17
N GLU A 66 12.90 -15.02 -15.46
CA GLU A 66 13.89 -14.49 -16.40
C GLU A 66 14.34 -13.08 -16.00
N ILE A 67 13.41 -12.26 -15.52
CA ILE A 67 13.70 -10.91 -15.01
C ILE A 67 14.61 -10.98 -13.78
N TYR A 68 14.34 -11.93 -12.88
CA TYR A 68 15.17 -12.16 -11.70
C TYR A 68 16.56 -12.69 -12.05
N LEU A 69 16.67 -13.61 -13.00
CA LEU A 69 17.94 -14.20 -13.44
C LEU A 69 18.90 -13.13 -13.95
N PHE A 70 18.41 -12.19 -14.76
CA PHE A 70 19.20 -11.07 -15.27
C PHE A 70 19.25 -9.86 -14.33
N SER A 71 18.67 -9.97 -13.13
CA SER A 71 18.63 -8.91 -12.11
C SER A 71 18.13 -7.57 -12.67
N LEU A 72 17.17 -7.60 -13.60
CA LEU A 72 16.68 -6.41 -14.26
C LEU A 72 15.74 -5.61 -13.34
N PRO A 73 15.95 -4.30 -13.17
CA PRO A 73 15.14 -3.51 -12.26
C PRO A 73 13.73 -3.27 -12.82
N ILE A 74 12.71 -3.74 -12.10
CA ILE A 74 11.29 -3.50 -12.40
C ILE A 74 10.92 -2.08 -11.97
N LYS A 75 10.47 -1.25 -12.91
CA LYS A 75 10.07 0.15 -12.66
C LYS A 75 8.59 0.45 -12.94
N GLU A 76 7.89 -0.49 -13.57
CA GLU A 76 6.45 -0.41 -13.86
C GLU A 76 5.74 -1.53 -13.09
N CYS A 77 4.69 -1.20 -12.36
CA CYS A 77 3.99 -2.20 -11.55
C CYS A 77 3.10 -3.11 -12.41
N GLU A 78 2.71 -2.62 -13.59
CA GLU A 78 1.91 -3.31 -14.59
C GLU A 78 2.62 -4.55 -15.15
N ILE A 79 3.95 -4.58 -15.15
CA ILE A 79 4.74 -5.77 -15.53
C ILE A 79 4.34 -6.96 -14.65
N ILE A 80 4.16 -6.72 -13.36
CA ILE A 80 3.83 -7.79 -12.41
C ILE A 80 2.35 -8.14 -12.50
N ASP A 81 1.50 -7.16 -12.79
CA ASP A 81 0.08 -7.43 -13.04
C ASP A 81 -0.12 -8.31 -14.27
N PHE A 82 0.73 -8.17 -15.29
CA PHE A 82 0.74 -9.03 -16.46
C PHE A 82 1.09 -10.50 -16.11
N PHE A 83 2.06 -10.73 -15.22
CA PHE A 83 2.50 -12.09 -14.88
C PHE A 83 1.70 -12.75 -13.75
N LEU A 84 1.36 -11.99 -12.70
CA LEU A 84 0.83 -12.52 -11.43
C LEU A 84 -0.53 -11.94 -11.03
N GLY A 85 -1.13 -11.09 -11.88
CA GLY A 85 -2.30 -10.27 -11.52
C GLY A 85 -3.50 -11.03 -10.95
N SER A 86 -3.76 -12.27 -11.38
CA SER A 86 -4.87 -13.08 -10.87
C SER A 86 -4.62 -13.69 -9.49
N ASN A 87 -3.36 -13.92 -9.14
CA ASN A 87 -2.98 -14.71 -7.96
C ASN A 87 -2.44 -13.83 -6.82
N LEU A 88 -2.10 -12.58 -7.13
CA LEU A 88 -1.54 -11.64 -6.18
C LEU A 88 -2.61 -11.16 -5.19
N LYS A 89 -2.37 -11.40 -3.90
CA LYS A 89 -3.21 -10.89 -2.81
C LYS A 89 -2.48 -9.79 -2.05
N ASP A 90 -3.18 -8.72 -1.70
CA ASP A 90 -2.68 -7.66 -0.83
C ASP A 90 -3.28 -7.76 0.58
N ASP A 91 -2.47 -7.44 1.61
CA ASP A 91 -2.94 -7.25 2.99
C ASP A 91 -2.33 -5.99 3.58
N VAL A 92 -3.18 -5.20 4.22
CA VAL A 92 -2.79 -3.96 4.89
C VAL A 92 -2.34 -4.32 6.31
N MET A 93 -1.02 -4.39 6.50
CA MET A 93 -0.42 -4.84 7.77
C MET A 93 -0.61 -3.83 8.90
N LYS A 94 -0.32 -2.55 8.63
CA LYS A 94 -0.47 -1.47 9.61
C LYS A 94 -0.62 -0.12 8.93
N ILE A 95 -1.50 0.70 9.49
CA ILE A 95 -1.58 2.13 9.21
C ILE A 95 -1.16 2.87 10.48
N MET A 96 -0.25 3.83 10.37
CA MET A 96 0.16 4.67 11.49
C MET A 96 0.15 6.15 11.11
N PRO A 97 -0.39 7.04 11.96
CA PRO A 97 -0.23 8.47 11.78
C PRO A 97 1.22 8.86 12.11
N VAL A 98 1.83 9.65 11.24
CA VAL A 98 3.14 10.28 11.45
C VAL A 98 2.94 11.79 11.42
N GLN A 99 3.46 12.48 12.42
CA GLN A 99 3.22 13.90 12.62
C GLN A 99 4.53 14.67 12.49
N LYS A 100 4.49 15.79 11.75
CA LYS A 100 5.59 16.75 11.68
C LYS A 100 5.12 18.06 12.31
N GLN A 101 5.84 18.54 13.32
CA GLN A 101 5.62 19.87 13.87
C GLN A 101 6.06 20.93 12.85
N THR A 102 5.19 21.90 12.58
CA THR A 102 5.50 23.06 11.74
C THR A 102 5.23 24.35 12.51
N ARG A 103 5.67 25.50 11.98
CA ARG A 103 5.42 26.81 12.59
C ARG A 103 3.92 27.12 12.72
N ALA A 104 3.09 26.57 11.83
CA ALA A 104 1.64 26.76 11.81
C ALA A 104 0.87 25.56 12.41
N GLY A 105 1.50 24.79 13.30
CA GLY A 105 0.89 23.64 13.98
C GLY A 105 1.34 22.27 13.46
N GLN A 106 0.61 21.22 13.84
CA GLN A 106 0.95 19.84 13.49
C GLN A 106 0.46 19.47 12.09
N ARG A 107 1.38 18.97 11.26
CA ARG A 107 1.05 18.38 9.95
C ARG A 107 1.10 16.86 10.05
N THR A 108 -0.07 16.24 10.02
CA THR A 108 -0.21 14.78 10.06
C THR A 108 -0.17 14.18 8.66
N ARG A 109 0.40 12.99 8.55
CA ARG A 109 0.37 12.11 7.37
C ARG A 109 0.13 10.69 7.85
N PHE A 110 -0.32 9.82 6.97
CA PHE A 110 -0.50 8.41 7.26
C PHE A 110 0.55 7.59 6.53
N LYS A 111 1.26 6.75 7.28
CA LYS A 111 2.17 5.73 6.76
C LYS A 111 1.43 4.42 6.69
N ALA A 112 1.27 3.88 5.49
CA ALA A 112 0.71 2.57 5.24
C ALA A 112 1.83 1.56 4.96
N ILE A 113 1.76 0.41 5.60
CA ILE A 113 2.61 -0.76 5.33
C ILE A 113 1.70 -1.83 4.75
N VAL A 114 1.95 -2.20 3.52
CA VAL A 114 1.19 -3.21 2.77
C VAL A 114 2.13 -4.30 2.34
N ALA A 115 1.69 -5.54 2.50
CA ALA A 115 2.36 -6.70 1.98
C ALA A 115 1.55 -7.28 0.84
N MET A 116 2.23 -7.89 -0.13
CA MET A 116 1.57 -8.65 -1.18
C MET A 116 2.31 -9.94 -1.43
N GLY A 117 1.59 -10.96 -1.87
CA GLY A 117 2.17 -12.20 -2.33
C GLY A 117 1.15 -13.12 -2.98
N ASP A 118 1.66 -14.12 -3.69
CA ASP A 118 0.90 -15.11 -4.44
C ASP A 118 0.76 -16.45 -3.70
N HIS A 119 1.25 -16.54 -2.46
CA HIS A 119 1.33 -17.78 -1.66
C HIS A 119 2.16 -18.88 -2.35
N ASN A 120 2.94 -18.54 -3.37
CA ASN A 120 3.68 -19.47 -4.19
C ASN A 120 5.12 -18.99 -4.44
N GLY A 121 5.74 -18.38 -3.42
CA GLY A 121 7.13 -17.98 -3.49
C GLY A 121 7.37 -16.57 -4.00
N HIS A 122 6.37 -15.70 -4.13
CA HIS A 122 6.59 -14.28 -4.41
C HIS A 122 6.04 -13.40 -3.30
N VAL A 123 6.88 -12.52 -2.75
CA VAL A 123 6.46 -11.54 -1.73
C VAL A 123 7.01 -10.17 -2.01
N GLY A 124 6.16 -9.16 -1.91
CA GLY A 124 6.50 -7.75 -1.98
C GLY A 124 6.08 -7.01 -0.72
N LEU A 125 6.84 -5.97 -0.36
CA LEU A 125 6.51 -5.06 0.73
C LEU A 125 6.57 -3.62 0.26
N GLY A 126 5.47 -2.90 0.48
CA GLY A 126 5.35 -1.50 0.17
C GLY A 126 5.13 -0.67 1.41
N VAL A 127 5.92 0.39 1.56
CA VAL A 127 5.73 1.39 2.61
C VAL A 127 5.57 2.75 1.94
N LYS A 128 4.42 3.39 2.13
CA LYS A 128 4.18 4.74 1.59
C LYS A 128 3.54 5.65 2.62
N CYS A 129 3.91 6.92 2.55
CA CYS A 129 3.32 7.98 3.36
C CYS A 129 2.53 8.95 2.47
N SER A 130 1.31 9.31 2.86
CA SER A 130 0.49 10.31 2.16
C SER A 130 -0.38 11.11 3.14
N LYS A 131 -1.01 12.20 2.68
CA LYS A 131 -1.91 13.01 3.52
C LYS A 131 -3.21 12.26 3.87
N GLU A 132 -3.68 11.43 2.95
CA GLU A 132 -4.88 10.63 3.11
C GLU A 132 -4.53 9.15 3.21
N VAL A 133 -5.36 8.40 3.93
CA VAL A 133 -5.15 6.95 4.14
C VAL A 133 -5.29 6.17 2.83
N ALA A 134 -6.35 6.43 2.05
CA ALA A 134 -6.60 5.68 0.82
C ALA A 134 -5.50 5.86 -0.24
N THR A 135 -4.93 7.07 -0.36
CA THR A 135 -3.82 7.33 -1.28
C THR A 135 -2.51 6.70 -0.80
N ALA A 136 -2.29 6.64 0.51
CA ALA A 136 -1.15 5.92 1.09
C ALA A 136 -1.23 4.42 0.76
N ILE A 137 -2.40 3.80 0.94
CA ILE A 137 -2.61 2.36 0.67
C ILE A 137 -2.39 2.05 -0.82
N ARG A 138 -3.07 2.77 -1.73
CA ARG A 138 -2.93 2.54 -3.18
C ARG A 138 -1.48 2.65 -3.65
N GLY A 139 -0.76 3.65 -3.14
CA GLY A 139 0.63 3.79 -3.50
C GLY A 139 1.57 2.83 -2.78
N ALA A 140 1.20 2.31 -1.60
CA ALA A 140 1.94 1.21 -0.96
C ALA A 140 1.75 -0.09 -1.75
N ILE A 141 0.55 -0.36 -2.28
CA ILE A 141 0.29 -1.49 -3.20
C ILE A 141 1.21 -1.39 -4.43
N MET A 142 1.22 -0.24 -5.13
CA MET A 142 2.10 -0.07 -6.29
C MET A 142 3.58 -0.28 -5.95
N LEU A 143 4.04 0.26 -4.81
CA LEU A 143 5.42 0.08 -4.36
C LEU A 143 5.72 -1.38 -4.00
N ALA A 144 4.77 -2.07 -3.39
CA ALA A 144 4.88 -3.48 -3.06
C ALA A 144 5.04 -4.33 -4.31
N LYS A 145 4.39 -3.97 -5.44
CA LYS A 145 4.56 -4.67 -6.72
C LYS A 145 6.02 -4.55 -7.14
N LEU A 146 6.52 -3.31 -7.24
CA LEU A 146 7.89 -3.03 -7.67
C LEU A 146 8.98 -3.71 -6.82
N THR A 147 8.68 -4.08 -5.57
CA THR A 147 9.62 -4.72 -4.64
C THR A 147 9.34 -6.20 -4.40
N ILE A 148 8.64 -6.89 -5.32
CA ILE A 148 8.44 -8.34 -5.22
C ILE A 148 9.77 -9.07 -5.40
N ILE A 149 10.05 -9.95 -4.45
CA ILE A 149 11.25 -10.77 -4.35
C ILE A 149 10.82 -12.24 -4.43
N PRO A 150 11.56 -13.09 -5.18
CA PRO A 150 11.34 -14.52 -5.18
C PRO A 150 11.84 -15.15 -3.87
N VAL A 151 11.05 -16.07 -3.33
CA VAL A 151 11.31 -16.80 -2.09
C VAL A 151 11.61 -18.25 -2.41
N ARG A 152 12.85 -18.67 -2.16
CA ARG A 152 13.25 -20.07 -2.25
C ARG A 152 12.63 -20.88 -1.11
N ARG A 153 11.86 -21.90 -1.46
CA ARG A 153 11.31 -22.90 -0.54
C ARG A 153 12.09 -24.21 -0.66
N GLY A 154 12.12 -24.98 0.41
CA GLY A 154 12.86 -26.23 0.51
C GLY A 154 12.20 -27.24 1.44
N TYR A 155 13.03 -28.17 1.93
CA TYR A 155 12.62 -29.33 2.71
C TYR A 155 13.41 -29.42 4.01
N TRP A 156 12.84 -30.04 5.03
CA TRP A 156 13.47 -30.24 6.34
C TRP A 156 14.37 -31.49 6.43
N GLY A 157 14.72 -32.10 5.30
CA GLY A 157 15.46 -33.35 5.23
C GLY A 157 15.13 -34.07 3.93
N ASN A 158 14.24 -35.06 3.99
CA ASN A 158 13.79 -35.79 2.81
C ASN A 158 12.97 -34.90 1.86
N LYS A 159 13.27 -34.98 0.56
CA LYS A 159 12.59 -34.24 -0.51
C LYS A 159 11.27 -34.91 -0.89
N ILE A 160 10.33 -34.95 0.03
CA ILE A 160 9.02 -35.61 -0.18
C ILE A 160 7.97 -34.53 -0.44
N GLY A 161 7.28 -34.63 -1.59
CA GLY A 161 6.18 -33.75 -1.99
C GLY A 161 6.61 -32.32 -2.32
N SER A 162 5.69 -31.36 -2.17
CA SER A 162 5.96 -29.93 -2.41
C SER A 162 6.87 -29.32 -1.33
N PRO A 163 7.70 -28.32 -1.70
CA PRO A 163 8.54 -27.62 -0.73
C PRO A 163 7.67 -26.80 0.23
N HIS A 164 7.89 -27.01 1.53
CA HIS A 164 7.00 -26.51 2.58
C HIS A 164 7.70 -25.60 3.60
N THR A 165 9.04 -25.64 3.67
CA THR A 165 9.84 -24.90 4.65
C THR A 165 10.96 -24.08 4.01
N VAL A 166 11.74 -23.37 4.82
CA VAL A 166 12.94 -22.64 4.37
C VAL A 166 14.07 -23.65 4.14
N PRO A 167 14.90 -23.54 3.08
CA PRO A 167 15.93 -24.54 2.77
C PRO A 167 17.06 -24.62 3.80
N CYS A 168 17.36 -23.52 4.49
CA CYS A 168 18.44 -23.44 5.47
C CYS A 168 18.07 -22.48 6.61
N LYS A 169 18.90 -22.41 7.64
CA LYS A 169 18.72 -21.42 8.72
C LYS A 169 19.11 -20.04 8.18
N VAL A 170 18.16 -19.12 8.15
CA VAL A 170 18.36 -17.77 7.59
C VAL A 170 18.21 -16.75 8.70
N THR A 171 19.15 -15.82 8.79
CA THR A 171 19.05 -14.68 9.71
C THR A 171 18.91 -13.39 8.93
N GLY A 172 17.86 -12.62 9.22
CA GLY A 172 17.67 -11.27 8.71
C GLY A 172 17.82 -10.23 9.82
N LYS A 173 18.44 -9.09 9.50
CA LYS A 173 18.60 -7.96 10.42
C LYS A 173 17.96 -6.70 9.84
N CYS A 174 17.19 -5.98 10.65
CA CYS A 174 16.72 -4.64 10.32
C CYS A 174 16.77 -3.76 11.56
N GLY A 175 17.67 -2.76 11.56
CA GLY A 175 17.93 -1.94 12.73
C GLY A 175 18.46 -2.78 13.90
N SER A 176 17.80 -2.69 15.05
CA SER A 176 18.11 -3.48 16.25
C SER A 176 17.43 -4.86 16.27
N VAL A 177 16.50 -5.13 15.35
CA VAL A 177 15.77 -6.40 15.28
C VAL A 177 16.56 -7.39 14.45
N VAL A 178 16.86 -8.55 15.03
CA VAL A 178 17.43 -9.71 14.35
C VAL A 178 16.44 -10.85 14.48
N MET A 179 16.07 -11.45 13.37
CA MET A 179 15.18 -12.61 13.41
C MET A 179 15.72 -13.74 12.54
N ARG A 180 15.50 -14.96 13.01
CA ARG A 180 16.03 -16.20 12.47
C ARG A 180 14.86 -17.05 12.03
N LEU A 181 14.89 -17.47 10.77
CA LEU A 181 14.03 -18.50 10.21
C LEU A 181 14.78 -19.82 10.33
N ILE A 182 14.13 -20.81 10.94
CA ILE A 182 14.67 -22.14 11.16
C ILE A 182 13.74 -23.12 10.42
N PRO A 183 14.30 -24.00 9.58
CA PRO A 183 13.53 -25.03 8.90
C PRO A 183 12.80 -25.91 9.92
N ALA A 184 11.57 -26.31 9.60
CA ALA A 184 10.70 -27.09 10.49
C ALA A 184 10.14 -28.33 9.79
N PRO A 185 9.86 -29.44 10.51
CA PRO A 185 9.24 -30.62 9.95
C PRO A 185 7.84 -30.34 9.40
N ARG A 186 7.34 -31.21 8.52
CA ARG A 186 6.01 -31.07 7.92
C ARG A 186 4.92 -31.10 8.99
N GLY A 187 3.97 -30.17 8.89
CA GLY A 187 2.82 -30.10 9.80
C GLY A 187 3.10 -29.37 11.12
N THR A 188 4.26 -28.72 11.25
CA THR A 188 4.57 -27.84 12.39
C THR A 188 3.72 -26.56 12.35
N GLY A 189 3.40 -26.10 11.13
CA GLY A 189 2.85 -24.78 10.89
C GLY A 189 3.87 -23.66 11.13
N ILE A 190 3.40 -22.43 10.98
CA ILE A 190 4.21 -21.23 11.17
C ILE A 190 4.19 -20.82 12.64
N VAL A 191 5.29 -21.08 13.34
CA VAL A 191 5.51 -20.66 14.72
C VAL A 191 6.16 -19.28 14.72
N SER A 192 5.31 -18.25 14.67
CA SER A 192 5.74 -16.86 14.62
C SER A 192 4.73 -15.88 15.22
N ALA A 193 5.17 -14.66 15.48
CA ALA A 193 4.30 -13.56 15.85
C ALA A 193 3.28 -13.24 14.72
N PRO A 194 2.14 -12.62 15.01
CA PRO A 194 1.05 -12.46 14.03
C PRO A 194 1.46 -11.75 12.73
N VAL A 195 2.33 -10.75 12.82
CA VAL A 195 2.80 -9.97 11.67
C VAL A 195 3.72 -10.79 10.75
N PRO A 196 4.85 -11.34 11.20
CA PRO A 196 5.68 -12.19 10.36
C PRO A 196 4.96 -13.45 9.89
N LYS A 197 4.00 -13.99 10.67
CA LYS A 197 3.19 -15.13 10.24
C LYS A 197 2.45 -14.86 8.93
N LYS A 198 1.72 -13.74 8.84
CA LYS A 198 1.01 -13.33 7.61
C LYS A 198 1.94 -13.26 6.40
N LEU A 199 3.12 -12.69 6.60
CA LEU A 199 4.06 -12.50 5.50
C LEU A 199 4.72 -13.82 5.04
N LEU A 200 5.04 -14.72 5.98
CA LEU A 200 5.52 -16.07 5.64
C LEU A 200 4.44 -16.88 4.93
N THR A 201 3.17 -16.71 5.30
CA THR A 201 2.04 -17.31 4.59
C THR A 201 1.93 -16.77 3.16
N MET A 202 2.09 -15.46 2.95
CA MET A 202 2.13 -14.87 1.60
C MET A 202 3.30 -15.36 0.76
N ALA A 203 4.41 -15.73 1.40
CA ALA A 203 5.55 -16.36 0.74
C ALA A 203 5.30 -17.81 0.32
N GLY A 204 4.21 -18.43 0.78
CA GLY A 204 3.94 -19.84 0.56
C GLY A 204 4.79 -20.78 1.42
N ILE A 205 5.30 -20.29 2.57
CA ILE A 205 5.96 -21.13 3.58
C ILE A 205 4.88 -21.64 4.53
N GLU A 206 4.82 -22.95 4.69
CA GLU A 206 3.83 -23.62 5.54
C GLU A 206 4.39 -23.89 6.94
N ASP A 207 5.65 -24.35 7.00
CA ASP A 207 6.30 -24.77 8.24
C ASP A 207 7.57 -23.94 8.49
N CYS A 208 7.63 -23.24 9.62
CA CYS A 208 8.84 -22.52 10.02
C CYS A 208 8.84 -22.22 11.52
N TYR A 209 9.98 -22.47 12.16
CA TYR A 209 10.25 -21.92 13.48
C TYR A 209 10.90 -20.55 13.32
N THR A 210 10.42 -19.58 14.10
CA THR A 210 10.99 -18.25 14.10
C THR A 210 11.47 -17.82 15.47
N SER A 211 12.60 -17.14 15.51
CA SER A 211 13.15 -16.53 16.72
C SER A 211 13.46 -15.08 16.41
N ALA A 212 12.95 -14.14 17.21
CA ALA A 212 13.24 -12.72 17.09
C ALA A 212 13.94 -12.20 18.35
N ARG A 213 14.95 -11.34 18.16
CA ARG A 213 15.69 -10.63 19.20
C ARG A 213 15.72 -9.14 18.87
N GLY A 214 15.80 -8.30 19.90
CA GLY A 214 15.79 -6.84 19.78
C GLY A 214 14.43 -6.20 20.07
N SER A 215 14.24 -4.94 19.66
CA SER A 215 13.00 -4.20 19.94
C SER A 215 11.87 -4.59 18.99
N THR A 216 11.12 -5.64 19.38
CA THR A 216 10.14 -6.28 18.50
C THR A 216 8.82 -5.51 18.34
N ALA A 217 8.62 -4.42 19.10
CA ALA A 217 7.38 -3.62 19.06
C ALA A 217 7.23 -2.76 17.78
N THR A 218 8.33 -2.51 17.06
CA THR A 218 8.36 -1.59 15.91
C THR A 218 8.02 -2.29 14.60
N LEU A 219 6.73 -2.34 14.25
CA LEU A 219 6.25 -2.99 13.01
C LEU A 219 6.89 -2.48 11.70
N GLY A 220 7.40 -1.24 11.68
CA GLY A 220 8.18 -0.73 10.55
C GLY A 220 9.48 -1.50 10.32
N ASN A 221 10.12 -1.98 11.38
CA ASN A 221 11.35 -2.78 11.30
C ASN A 221 11.03 -4.25 10.95
N PHE A 222 9.84 -4.75 11.31
CA PHE A 222 9.38 -6.10 10.93
C PHE A 222 8.99 -6.24 9.47
N GLY A 223 8.45 -5.19 8.84
CA GLY A 223 8.22 -5.21 7.40
C GLY A 223 9.55 -5.33 6.65
N ASN A 224 10.51 -4.45 6.99
CA ASN A 224 11.85 -4.46 6.37
C ASN A 224 12.65 -5.74 6.67
N PHE A 225 12.35 -6.45 7.76
CA PHE A 225 12.97 -7.74 8.11
C PHE A 225 12.78 -8.80 7.02
N ILE A 226 11.67 -8.81 6.29
CA ILE A 226 11.43 -9.78 5.21
C ILE A 226 12.21 -9.43 3.97
N LYS A 227 12.34 -8.14 3.68
CA LYS A 227 13.30 -7.69 2.68
C LYS A 227 14.69 -8.20 3.06
N THR A 228 15.21 -7.96 4.27
CA THR A 228 16.56 -8.43 4.62
C THR A 228 16.72 -9.95 4.75
N SER A 229 15.68 -10.67 5.17
CA SER A 229 15.73 -12.14 5.30
C SER A 229 15.70 -12.83 3.96
N PHE A 230 14.90 -12.33 3.02
CA PHE A 230 14.86 -12.89 1.66
C PHE A 230 16.02 -12.40 0.79
N TYR A 231 16.54 -11.17 0.98
CA TYR A 231 17.84 -10.77 0.40
C TYR A 231 18.99 -11.69 0.87
N ASN A 232 18.96 -12.17 2.13
CA ASN A 232 19.95 -13.17 2.58
C ASN A 232 19.71 -14.58 2.03
N LEU A 233 18.50 -14.89 1.51
CA LEU A 233 18.22 -16.11 0.74
C LEU A 233 18.67 -15.98 -0.72
N GLU A 234 18.69 -14.76 -1.28
CA GLU A 234 19.32 -14.47 -2.58
C GLU A 234 20.84 -14.65 -2.51
N HIS A 235 21.49 -14.21 -1.44
CA HIS A 235 22.93 -14.37 -1.22
C HIS A 235 23.38 -15.79 -0.82
N LEU A 236 22.47 -16.76 -0.73
CA LEU A 236 22.81 -18.09 -0.27
C LEU A 236 23.32 -19.05 -1.37
N PHE A 237 23.50 -18.56 -2.60
CA PHE A 237 24.40 -19.12 -3.63
C PHE A 237 24.79 -18.03 -4.64
#